data_AF-N1UNS8-F1
#
_entry.id   AF-N1UNS8-F1
#
_cell.length_a   1.000
_cell.length_b   1.000
_cell.length_c   1.000
_cell.angle_alpha   90.00
_cell.angle_beta   90.00
_cell.angle_gamma   90.00
#
_symmetry.space_group_name_H-M   'P 1'
#
loop_
_entity.id
_entity.type
_entity.pdbx_description
1 polymer ?
#
loop_
_entity_poly.entity_id
_entity_poly.type
_entity_poly.pdbx_seq_one_letter_code
_entity_poly.pdbx_strand_id
1 'polypeptide(L)'
;MAISNSKNRFFVPSLSPIILNLCYLFVFICLFPFVDDLHDRVIVLCFAIITGGFLQLAVQIWYVWKNKDMPKINWNWKHPSIRKIFKLMLPAALGGGFYQLSLLVDIFLANWVQNQNPGLGAVVSLDYSQRLVQLPTGIIGVALATTILPALLQSLKKEEWSSIHQELAGALEFALFLTVPAALGMAFLAGPILDSIYFGGKWDHIATHTATQPLVFIQLRFLF
;
A
#
# COMPACT_ATOMS: atom_id res chain seq x y z
N MET A 1 3.70 -5.22 15.15
CA MET A 1 3.67 -3.83 14.63
C MET A 1 2.94 -2.84 15.55
N ALA A 2 1.61 -2.93 15.74
CA ALA A 2 0.86 -1.92 16.52
C ALA A 2 1.37 -1.68 17.95
N ILE A 3 1.79 -2.73 18.67
CA ILE A 3 2.39 -2.64 20.02
C ILE A 3 3.73 -1.89 19.99
N SER A 4 4.55 -2.12 18.97
CA SER A 4 5.83 -1.42 18.80
C SER A 4 5.62 0.04 18.41
N ASN A 5 4.66 0.32 17.52
CA ASN A 5 4.33 1.67 17.08
C ASN A 5 3.76 2.53 18.22
N SER A 6 2.92 1.96 19.10
CA SER A 6 2.39 2.70 20.26
C SER A 6 3.46 3.07 21.28
N LYS A 7 4.61 2.39 21.26
CA LYS A 7 5.79 2.68 22.09
C LYS A 7 6.83 3.54 21.36
N ASN A 8 6.44 4.22 20.27
CA ASN A 8 7.31 5.04 19.42
C ASN A 8 8.49 4.29 18.78
N ARG A 9 8.37 2.97 18.58
CA ARG A 9 9.41 2.14 17.96
C ARG A 9 9.01 1.73 16.55
N PHE A 10 9.26 2.61 15.59
CA PHE A 10 8.78 2.48 14.21
C PHE A 10 9.74 1.74 13.26
N PHE A 11 11.04 1.71 13.57
CA PHE A 11 12.08 1.20 12.67
C PHE A 11 11.94 -0.30 12.33
N VAL A 12 11.84 -1.18 13.32
CA VAL A 12 11.71 -2.62 13.06
C VAL A 12 10.37 -2.98 12.41
N PRO A 13 9.22 -2.39 12.81
CA PRO A 13 7.97 -2.53 12.07
C PRO A 13 8.04 -2.07 10.61
N SER A 14 8.73 -0.96 10.30
CA SER A 14 8.80 -0.43 8.94
C SER A 14 9.68 -1.27 8.01
N LEU A 15 10.64 -2.03 8.54
CA LEU A 15 11.45 -2.98 7.75
C LEU A 15 10.74 -4.30 7.44
N SER A 16 9.61 -4.59 8.09
CA SER A 16 8.91 -5.87 7.92
C SER A 16 8.54 -6.19 6.46
N PRO A 17 8.02 -5.25 5.64
CA PRO A 17 7.71 -5.51 4.24
C PRO A 17 8.92 -5.95 3.40
N ILE A 18 10.13 -5.53 3.77
CA ILE A 18 11.38 -5.90 3.07
C ILE A 18 11.60 -7.41 3.13
N ILE A 19 11.26 -8.06 4.25
CA ILE A 19 11.41 -9.50 4.43
C ILE A 19 10.62 -10.28 3.37
N LEU A 20 9.37 -9.88 3.11
CA LEU A 20 8.53 -10.52 2.09
C LEU A 20 9.10 -10.27 0.69
N ASN A 21 9.58 -9.06 0.41
CA ASN A 21 10.22 -8.75 -0.86
C ASN A 21 11.51 -9.57 -1.08
N LEU A 22 12.29 -9.82 -0.03
CA LEU A 22 13.47 -10.69 -0.09
C LEU A 22 13.08 -12.15 -0.34
N CYS A 23 11.97 -12.63 0.23
CA CYS A 23 11.45 -13.96 -0.09
C CYS A 23 11.03 -14.07 -1.56
N TYR A 24 10.37 -13.04 -2.12
CA TYR A 24 10.07 -12.99 -3.56
C TYR A 24 11.35 -13.00 -4.40
N LEU A 25 12.32 -12.15 -4.05
CA LEU A 25 13.60 -12.06 -4.77
C LEU A 25 14.34 -13.41 -4.77
N PHE A 26 14.37 -14.09 -3.61
CA PHE A 26 14.97 -15.42 -3.48
C PHE A 26 14.31 -16.43 -4.40
N VAL A 27 12.98 -16.45 -4.46
CA VAL A 27 12.24 -17.34 -5.36
C VAL A 27 12.51 -17.01 -6.83
N PHE A 28 12.50 -15.73 -7.21
CA PHE A 28 12.74 -15.31 -8.59
C PHE A 28 14.16 -15.62 -9.07
N ILE A 29 15.17 -15.49 -8.22
CA ILE A 29 16.57 -15.71 -8.60
C ILE A 29 16.97 -17.18 -8.45
N CYS A 30 16.54 -17.85 -7.38
CA CYS A 30 17.06 -19.16 -7.02
C CYS A 30 16.14 -20.34 -7.37
N LEU A 31 14.82 -20.14 -7.50
CA LEU A 31 13.90 -21.25 -7.79
C LEU A 31 13.33 -21.19 -9.21
N PHE A 32 12.98 -20.00 -9.70
CA PHE A 32 12.39 -19.84 -11.04
C PHE A 32 13.28 -20.35 -12.19
N PRO A 33 14.63 -20.31 -12.14
CA PRO A 33 15.46 -20.93 -13.18
C PRO A 33 15.35 -22.45 -13.25
N PHE A 34 14.85 -23.11 -12.21
CA PHE A 34 14.74 -24.57 -12.11
C PHE A 34 13.30 -25.07 -12.29
N VAL A 35 12.34 -24.16 -12.50
CA VAL A 35 10.92 -24.48 -12.65
C VAL A 35 10.45 -23.98 -14.01
N ASP A 36 10.18 -24.90 -14.92
CA ASP A 36 9.77 -24.58 -16.29
C ASP A 36 8.27 -24.31 -16.39
N ASP A 37 7.45 -25.08 -15.65
CA ASP A 37 6.00 -24.99 -15.71
C ASP A 37 5.43 -23.76 -14.99
N LEU A 38 4.46 -23.11 -15.64
CA LEU A 38 3.80 -21.92 -15.09
C LEU A 38 3.03 -22.25 -13.80
N HIS A 39 2.40 -23.43 -13.74
CA HIS A 39 1.64 -23.87 -12.58
C HIS A 39 2.54 -23.98 -11.33
N ASP A 40 3.70 -24.61 -11.50
CA ASP A 40 4.67 -24.80 -10.43
C ASP A 40 5.28 -23.47 -9.98
N ARG A 41 5.54 -22.54 -10.92
CA ARG A 41 6.00 -21.17 -10.56
C ARG A 41 5.00 -20.45 -9.65
N VAL A 42 3.70 -20.60 -9.90
CA VAL A 42 2.64 -20.02 -9.06
C VAL A 42 2.63 -20.69 -7.68
N ILE A 43 2.74 -22.02 -7.60
CA ILE A 43 2.79 -22.75 -6.33
C ILE A 43 4.00 -22.30 -5.49
N VAL A 44 5.17 -22.20 -6.10
CA VAL A 44 6.40 -21.75 -5.42
C VAL A 44 6.24 -20.31 -4.90
N LEU A 45 5.60 -19.41 -5.67
CA LEU A 45 5.27 -18.06 -5.20
C LEU A 45 4.33 -18.10 -4.00
N CYS A 46 3.29 -18.95 -3.99
CA CYS A 46 2.41 -19.11 -2.85
C CYS A 46 3.18 -19.53 -1.58
N PHE A 47 4.13 -20.45 -1.69
CA PHE A 47 5.01 -20.81 -0.58
C PHE A 47 5.90 -19.64 -0.15
N ALA A 48 6.41 -18.83 -1.08
CA ALA A 48 7.17 -17.61 -0.77
C ALA A 48 6.36 -16.62 0.08
N ILE A 49 5.07 -16.44 -0.24
CA ILE A 49 4.16 -15.55 0.49
C ILE A 49 3.98 -16.05 1.93
N ILE A 50 3.66 -17.34 2.09
CA ILE A 50 3.42 -17.95 3.39
C ILE A 50 4.69 -17.88 4.24
N THR A 51 5.82 -18.31 3.69
CA THR A 51 7.11 -18.28 4.39
C THR A 51 7.52 -16.86 4.76
N GLY A 52 7.39 -15.89 3.85
CA GLY A 52 7.64 -14.48 4.12
C GLY A 52 6.75 -13.95 5.24
N GLY A 53 5.46 -14.28 5.25
CA GLY A 53 4.55 -13.93 6.35
C GLY A 53 4.95 -14.53 7.70
N PHE A 54 5.37 -15.80 7.73
CA PHE A 54 5.90 -16.43 8.93
C PHE A 54 7.20 -15.78 9.42
N LEU A 55 8.13 -15.46 8.52
CA LEU A 55 9.37 -14.76 8.87
C LEU A 55 9.08 -13.36 9.41
N GLN A 56 8.15 -12.61 8.78
CA GLN A 56 7.71 -11.31 9.29
C GLN A 56 7.17 -11.41 10.71
N LEU A 57 6.29 -12.38 10.95
CA LEU A 57 5.73 -12.63 12.28
C LEU A 57 6.83 -13.02 13.27
N ALA A 58 7.75 -13.90 12.90
CA ALA A 58 8.86 -14.33 13.75
C ALA A 58 9.77 -13.16 14.16
N VAL A 59 10.16 -12.29 13.22
CA VAL A 59 10.96 -11.08 13.52
C VAL A 59 10.20 -10.14 14.45
N GLN A 60 8.90 -9.93 14.22
CA GLN A 60 8.09 -9.08 15.09
C GLN A 60 7.94 -9.64 16.50
N ILE A 61 7.72 -10.95 16.66
CA ILE A 61 7.64 -11.62 17.96
C ILE A 61 8.98 -11.53 18.68
N TRP A 62 10.09 -11.85 17.99
CA TRP A 62 11.43 -11.76 18.56
C TRP A 62 11.74 -10.35 19.06
N TYR A 63 11.38 -9.32 18.28
CA TYR A 63 11.59 -7.92 18.66
C TYR A 63 10.77 -7.50 19.89
N VAL A 64 9.50 -7.90 19.97
CA VAL A 64 8.64 -7.62 21.13
C VAL A 64 9.12 -8.37 22.37
N TRP A 65 9.57 -9.62 22.20
CA TRP A 65 10.11 -10.44 23.29
C TRP A 65 11.42 -9.88 23.84
N LYS A 66 12.38 -9.54 22.97
CA LYS A 66 13.66 -8.90 23.36
C LYS A 66 13.44 -7.63 24.18
N ASN A 67 12.37 -6.90 23.86
CA ASN A 67 12.01 -5.66 24.53
C ASN A 67 11.12 -5.83 25.77
N LYS A 68 10.79 -7.08 26.18
CA LYS A 68 9.91 -7.40 27.31
C LYS A 68 8.50 -6.77 27.20
N ASP A 69 8.08 -6.47 25.97
CA ASP A 69 6.79 -5.82 25.69
C ASP A 69 5.70 -6.83 25.30
N MET A 70 5.92 -8.10 25.61
CA MET A 70 5.02 -9.18 25.23
C MET A 70 3.66 -8.98 25.91
N PRO A 71 2.56 -8.93 25.13
CA PRO A 71 1.23 -8.76 25.71
C PRO A 71 0.91 -9.97 26.59
N LYS A 72 0.52 -9.73 27.84
CA LYS A 72 -0.07 -10.77 28.69
C LYS A 72 -1.45 -11.09 28.12
N ILE A 73 -1.62 -12.30 27.60
CA ILE A 73 -2.91 -12.76 27.09
C ILE A 73 -3.84 -12.90 28.28
N ASN A 74 -4.82 -12.00 28.38
CA ASN A 74 -5.89 -12.08 29.38
C ASN A 74 -7.24 -12.02 28.65
N TRP A 75 -8.02 -13.08 28.76
CA TRP A 75 -9.28 -13.27 28.04
C TRP A 75 -10.45 -12.58 28.76
N ASN A 76 -10.32 -11.29 29.05
CA ASN A 76 -11.37 -10.53 29.73
C ASN A 76 -12.17 -9.65 28.74
N TRP A 77 -13.14 -10.27 28.07
CA TRP A 77 -13.97 -9.64 27.02
C TRP A 77 -14.84 -8.49 27.53
N LYS A 78 -15.08 -8.41 28.85
CA LYS A 78 -15.88 -7.35 29.48
C LYS A 78 -15.06 -6.10 29.82
N HIS A 79 -13.77 -6.06 29.49
CA HIS A 79 -12.94 -4.91 29.82
C HIS A 79 -13.43 -3.63 29.08
N PRO A 80 -13.67 -2.51 29.78
CA PRO A 80 -14.24 -1.30 29.18
C PRO A 80 -13.39 -0.73 28.02
N SER A 81 -12.06 -0.94 28.05
CA SER A 81 -11.18 -0.57 26.93
C SER A 81 -11.48 -1.32 25.64
N ILE A 82 -12.01 -2.55 25.67
CA ILE A 82 -12.38 -3.29 24.45
C ILE A 82 -13.51 -2.55 23.74
N ARG A 83 -14.53 -2.10 24.48
CA ARG A 83 -15.62 -1.30 23.92
C ARG A 83 -15.14 0.02 23.33
N LYS A 84 -14.17 0.68 23.98
CA LYS A 84 -13.55 1.91 23.45
C LYS A 84 -12.77 1.65 22.16
N ILE A 85 -12.02 0.54 22.09
CA ILE A 85 -11.30 0.11 20.89
C ILE A 85 -12.28 -0.14 19.75
N PHE A 86 -13.34 -0.93 19.96
CA PHE A 86 -14.33 -1.18 18.91
C PHE A 86 -15.02 0.10 18.42
N LYS A 87 -15.37 1.02 19.33
CA LYS A 87 -16.00 2.30 18.96
C LYS A 87 -15.10 3.18 18.08
N LEU A 88 -13.78 3.10 18.25
CA LEU A 88 -12.79 3.84 17.45
C LEU A 88 -12.41 3.08 16.17
N MET A 89 -12.30 1.75 16.25
CA MET A 89 -11.95 0.89 15.11
C MET A 89 -13.08 0.82 14.09
N LEU A 90 -14.35 0.81 14.50
CA LEU A 90 -15.48 0.71 13.58
C LEU A 90 -15.48 1.82 12.52
N PRO A 91 -15.44 3.13 12.86
CA PRO A 91 -15.41 4.19 11.85
C PRO A 91 -14.12 4.16 11.01
N ALA A 92 -12.97 3.83 11.62
CA ALA A 92 -11.72 3.68 10.89
C ALA A 92 -11.75 2.52 9.89
N ALA A 93 -12.32 1.38 10.28
CA ALA A 93 -12.48 0.19 9.45
C ALA A 93 -13.52 0.40 8.35
N LEU A 94 -14.60 1.13 8.61
CA LEU A 94 -15.56 1.52 7.58
C LEU A 94 -14.89 2.43 6.54
N GLY A 95 -14.10 3.42 6.98
CA GLY A 95 -13.30 4.28 6.11
C GLY A 95 -12.34 3.49 5.21
N GLY A 96 -11.54 2.59 5.79
CA GLY A 96 -10.66 1.70 5.03
C GLY A 96 -11.42 0.67 4.18
N GLY A 97 -12.60 0.26 4.62
CA GLY A 97 -13.47 -0.66 3.89
C GLY A 97 -13.97 -0.10 2.58
N PHE A 98 -14.25 1.21 2.50
CA PHE A 98 -14.62 1.86 1.23
C PHE A 98 -13.50 1.76 0.18
N TYR A 99 -12.23 1.93 0.60
CA TYR A 99 -11.10 1.73 -0.29
C TYR A 99 -11.02 0.28 -0.79
N GLN A 100 -11.23 -0.69 0.10
CA GLN A 100 -11.23 -2.11 -0.27
C GLN A 100 -12.40 -2.46 -1.21
N LEU A 101 -13.57 -1.87 -1.02
CA LEU A 101 -14.72 -2.02 -1.91
C LEU A 101 -14.45 -1.42 -3.29
N SER A 102 -13.85 -0.22 -3.35
CA SER A 102 -13.42 0.37 -4.62
C SER A 102 -12.48 -0.58 -5.37
N LEU A 103 -11.45 -1.10 -4.71
CA LEU A 103 -10.52 -2.05 -5.33
C LEU A 103 -11.21 -3.33 -5.80
N LEU A 104 -12.16 -3.86 -5.02
CA LEU A 104 -12.94 -5.02 -5.45
C LEU A 104 -13.74 -4.72 -6.70
N VAL A 105 -14.43 -3.58 -6.76
CA VAL A 105 -15.17 -3.16 -7.95
C VAL A 105 -14.23 -3.02 -9.15
N ASP A 106 -13.07 -2.39 -8.97
CA ASP A 106 -12.07 -2.23 -10.02
C ASP A 106 -11.60 -3.60 -10.55
N ILE A 107 -11.33 -4.55 -9.67
CA ILE A 107 -10.94 -5.93 -10.02
C ILE A 107 -12.10 -6.67 -10.70
N PHE A 108 -13.34 -6.51 -10.24
CA PHE A 108 -14.51 -7.13 -10.88
C PHE A 108 -14.69 -6.61 -12.31
N LEU A 109 -14.58 -5.30 -12.51
CA LEU A 109 -14.65 -4.68 -13.84
C LEU A 109 -13.49 -5.13 -14.73
N ALA A 110 -12.26 -5.18 -14.20
CA ALA A 110 -11.10 -5.67 -14.94
C ALA A 110 -11.25 -7.14 -15.35
N ASN A 111 -11.77 -8.00 -14.47
CA ASN A 111 -12.07 -9.40 -14.80
C ASN A 111 -13.19 -9.51 -15.85
N TRP A 112 -14.21 -8.66 -15.78
CA TRP A 112 -15.27 -8.64 -16.79
C TRP A 112 -14.72 -8.27 -18.18
N VAL A 113 -13.88 -7.23 -18.26
CA VAL A 113 -13.19 -6.85 -19.50
C VAL A 113 -12.24 -7.95 -19.98
N GLN A 114 -11.49 -8.57 -19.06
CA GLN A 114 -10.57 -9.67 -19.39
C GLN A 114 -11.32 -10.91 -19.90
N ASN A 115 -12.50 -11.23 -19.36
CA ASN A 115 -13.32 -12.33 -19.86
C ASN A 115 -13.88 -12.05 -21.26
N GLN A 116 -14.19 -10.79 -21.58
CA GLN A 116 -14.61 -10.41 -22.93
C GLN A 116 -13.44 -10.39 -23.92
N ASN A 117 -12.25 -9.97 -23.48
CA ASN A 117 -11.04 -9.90 -24.29
C ASN A 117 -9.82 -10.48 -23.53
N PRO A 118 -9.60 -11.81 -23.59
CA PRO A 118 -8.57 -12.51 -22.81
C PRO A 118 -7.13 -12.08 -23.12
N GLY A 119 -6.89 -11.41 -24.25
CA GLY A 119 -5.58 -10.95 -24.69
C GLY A 119 -5.12 -9.61 -24.13
N LEU A 120 -6.00 -8.82 -23.49
CA LEU A 120 -5.60 -7.49 -22.98
C LEU A 120 -4.81 -7.54 -21.67
N GLY A 121 -4.93 -8.61 -20.86
CA GLY A 121 -4.30 -8.65 -19.55
C GLY A 121 -4.76 -7.51 -18.63
N ALA A 122 -6.06 -7.18 -18.65
CA ALA A 122 -6.62 -6.01 -17.99
C ALA A 122 -6.39 -6.00 -16.47
N VAL A 123 -6.49 -7.15 -15.80
CA VAL A 123 -6.26 -7.27 -14.35
C VAL A 123 -4.81 -6.94 -13.99
N VAL A 124 -3.87 -7.47 -14.76
CA VAL A 124 -2.43 -7.28 -14.55
C VAL A 124 -2.04 -5.84 -14.85
N SER A 125 -2.54 -5.27 -15.95
CA SER A 125 -2.33 -3.87 -16.34
C SER A 125 -2.82 -2.89 -15.27
N LEU A 126 -3.98 -3.16 -14.67
CA LEU A 126 -4.53 -2.37 -13.57
C LEU A 126 -3.66 -2.46 -12.32
N ASP A 127 -3.24 -3.67 -11.91
CA ASP A 127 -2.39 -3.88 -10.73
C ASP A 127 -1.04 -3.14 -10.85
N TYR A 128 -0.36 -3.25 -12.00
CA TYR A 128 0.90 -2.54 -12.24
C TYR A 128 0.74 -1.02 -12.24
N SER A 129 -0.34 -0.52 -12.86
CA SER A 129 -0.66 0.92 -12.85
C SER A 129 -0.91 1.43 -11.43
N GLN A 130 -1.65 0.66 -10.61
CA GLN A 130 -1.91 0.99 -9.21
C GLN A 130 -0.62 1.04 -8.39
N ARG A 131 0.33 0.13 -8.63
CA ARG A 131 1.64 0.14 -7.95
C ARG A 131 2.44 1.41 -8.26
N LEU A 132 2.44 1.87 -9.51
CA LEU A 132 3.11 3.12 -9.87
C LEU A 132 2.52 4.32 -9.14
N VAL A 133 1.19 4.37 -9.00
CA VAL A 133 0.48 5.44 -8.28
C VAL A 133 0.76 5.42 -6.77
N GLN A 134 1.00 4.24 -6.20
CA GLN A 134 1.36 4.11 -4.78
C GLN A 134 2.71 4.75 -4.44
N LEU A 135 3.65 4.84 -5.39
CA LEU A 135 4.97 5.44 -5.15
C LEU A 135 4.89 6.93 -4.74
N PRO A 136 4.34 7.85 -5.56
CA PRO A 136 4.22 9.25 -5.18
C PRO A 136 3.28 9.43 -3.99
N THR A 137 2.16 8.70 -3.97
CA THR A 137 1.18 8.76 -2.87
C THR A 137 1.82 8.38 -1.53
N GLY A 138 2.65 7.34 -1.51
CA GLY A 138 3.35 6.89 -0.32
C GLY A 138 4.34 7.93 0.19
N ILE A 139 5.16 8.51 -0.68
CA ILE A 139 6.17 9.52 -0.30
C ILE A 139 5.49 10.79 0.23
N ILE A 140 4.54 11.34 -0.55
CA ILE A 140 3.84 12.58 -0.20
C ILE A 140 2.98 12.36 1.05
N GLY A 141 2.23 11.26 1.10
CA GLY A 141 1.35 10.94 2.23
C GLY A 141 2.12 10.74 3.53
N VAL A 142 3.26 10.05 3.51
CA VAL A 142 4.12 9.89 4.69
C VAL A 142 4.73 11.23 5.10
N ALA A 143 5.25 12.02 4.15
CA ALA A 143 5.80 13.33 4.44
C ALA A 143 4.76 14.23 5.14
N LEU A 144 3.57 14.37 4.56
CA LEU A 144 2.46 15.13 5.14
C LEU A 144 2.05 14.58 6.51
N ALA A 145 1.89 13.27 6.65
CA ALA A 145 1.48 12.67 7.92
C ALA A 145 2.50 12.92 9.03
N THR A 146 3.79 12.92 8.72
CA THR A 146 4.85 13.15 9.73
C THR A 146 4.98 14.61 10.14
N THR A 147 4.69 15.56 9.25
CA THR A 147 4.85 17.00 9.52
C THR A 147 3.59 17.65 10.06
N ILE A 148 2.42 17.31 9.50
CA ILE A 148 1.15 17.99 9.78
C ILE A 148 0.42 17.37 10.97
N LEU A 149 0.47 16.04 11.14
CA LEU A 149 -0.24 15.38 12.24
C LEU A 149 0.21 15.88 13.63
N PRO A 150 1.51 16.06 13.92
CA PRO A 150 1.94 16.60 15.20
C PRO A 150 1.47 18.04 15.43
N ALA A 151 1.51 18.89 14.40
CA ALA A 151 1.05 20.27 14.44
C ALA A 151 -0.45 20.34 14.76
N LEU A 152 -1.27 19.60 14.00
CA LEU A 152 -2.72 19.51 14.20
C LEU A 152 -3.08 19.05 15.60
N LEU A 153 -2.39 18.03 16.12
CA LEU A 153 -2.62 17.53 17.48
C LEU A 153 -2.26 18.56 18.56
N GLN A 154 -1.27 19.42 18.30
CA GLN A 154 -0.89 20.48 19.21
C GLN A 154 -1.91 21.63 19.19
N SER A 155 -2.38 22.03 18.01
CA SER A 155 -3.40 23.06 17.82
C SER A 155 -4.79 22.63 18.33
N LEU A 156 -5.15 21.34 18.18
CA LEU A 156 -6.34 20.75 18.79
C LEU A 156 -6.32 20.80 20.32
N LYS A 157 -5.16 20.57 20.95
CA LYS A 157 -5.02 20.63 22.41
C LYS A 157 -5.16 22.04 22.98
N LYS A 158 -4.86 23.06 22.17
CA LYS A 158 -4.98 24.47 22.55
C LYS A 158 -6.36 25.06 22.25
N GLU A 159 -7.23 24.30 21.60
CA GLU A 159 -8.56 24.74 21.15
C GLU A 159 -8.53 25.97 20.21
N GLU A 160 -7.40 26.18 19.51
CA GLU A 160 -7.20 27.29 18.57
C GLU A 160 -7.71 26.93 17.17
N TRP A 161 -9.02 27.09 16.93
CA TRP A 161 -9.67 26.74 15.66
C TRP A 161 -9.11 27.46 14.44
N SER A 162 -8.65 28.71 14.59
CA SER A 162 -8.00 29.46 13.50
C SER A 162 -6.69 28.82 13.05
N SER A 163 -5.89 28.35 14.00
CA SER A 163 -4.60 27.69 13.75
C SER A 163 -4.82 26.35 13.05
N ILE A 164 -5.85 25.60 13.44
CA ILE A 164 -6.25 24.34 12.79
C ILE A 164 -6.61 24.57 11.30
N HIS A 165 -7.40 25.60 11.00
CA HIS A 165 -7.76 25.91 9.62
C HIS A 165 -6.55 26.30 8.77
N GLN A 166 -5.63 27.09 9.32
CA GLN A 166 -4.40 27.48 8.62
C GLN A 166 -3.47 26.30 8.37
N GLU A 167 -3.27 25.44 9.37
CA GLU A 167 -2.47 24.22 9.22
C GLU A 167 -3.08 23.27 8.19
N LEU A 168 -4.40 23.10 8.19
CA LEU A 168 -5.10 22.25 7.22
C LEU A 168 -5.06 22.83 5.81
N ALA A 169 -5.25 24.15 5.67
CA ALA A 169 -5.16 24.82 4.38
C ALA A 169 -3.74 24.72 3.80
N GLY A 170 -2.71 25.01 4.60
CA GLY A 170 -1.32 24.87 4.18
C GLY A 170 -0.94 23.43 3.85
N ALA A 171 -1.48 22.46 4.60
CA ALA A 171 -1.34 21.04 4.30
C ALA A 171 -1.93 20.66 2.95
N LEU A 172 -3.16 21.11 2.65
CA LEU A 172 -3.83 20.87 1.39
C LEU A 172 -3.11 21.57 0.23
N GLU A 173 -2.66 22.80 0.41
CA GLU A 173 -1.90 23.54 -0.59
C GLU A 173 -0.59 22.84 -0.92
N PHE A 174 0.17 22.42 0.10
CA PHE A 174 1.41 21.67 -0.11
C PHE A 174 1.16 20.30 -0.74
N ALA A 175 0.09 19.61 -0.33
CA ALA A 175 -0.32 18.35 -0.94
C ALA A 175 -0.65 18.51 -2.42
N LEU A 176 -1.44 19.52 -2.79
CA LEU A 176 -1.78 19.81 -4.19
C LEU A 176 -0.56 20.25 -4.99
N PHE A 177 0.29 21.09 -4.41
CA PHE A 177 1.53 21.57 -5.03
C PHE A 177 2.47 20.42 -5.41
N LEU A 178 2.54 19.35 -4.60
CA LEU A 178 3.35 18.18 -4.92
C LEU A 178 2.60 17.14 -5.79
N THR A 179 1.32 16.92 -5.51
CA THR A 179 0.55 15.83 -6.15
C THR A 179 0.15 16.18 -7.57
N VAL A 180 -0.22 17.44 -7.85
CA VAL A 180 -0.67 17.83 -9.20
C VAL A 180 0.45 17.70 -10.24
N PRO A 181 1.66 18.23 -10.04
CA PRO A 181 2.77 18.04 -10.99
C PRO A 181 3.21 16.58 -11.10
N ALA A 182 3.19 15.83 -9.99
CA ALA A 182 3.52 14.41 -10.01
C ALA A 182 2.50 13.59 -10.82
N ALA A 183 1.20 13.87 -10.65
CA ALA A 183 0.13 13.22 -11.40
C ALA A 183 0.20 13.55 -12.88
N LEU A 184 0.39 14.81 -13.24
CA LEU A 184 0.57 15.25 -14.62
C LEU A 184 1.82 14.62 -15.25
N GLY A 185 2.96 14.67 -14.55
CA GLY A 185 4.21 14.07 -15.01
C GLY A 185 4.06 12.57 -15.26
N MET A 186 3.42 11.85 -14.35
CA MET A 186 3.17 10.41 -14.49
C MET A 186 2.16 10.11 -15.60
N ALA A 187 1.15 10.97 -15.82
CA ALA A 187 0.19 10.81 -16.91
C ALA A 187 0.84 11.04 -18.29
N PHE A 188 1.64 12.10 -18.46
CA PHE A 188 2.32 12.40 -19.72
C PHE A 188 3.43 11.41 -20.04
N LEU A 189 4.14 10.93 -19.02
CA LEU A 189 5.25 9.98 -19.17
C LEU A 189 4.83 8.52 -18.93
N ALA A 190 3.52 8.23 -18.86
CA ALA A 190 2.99 6.92 -18.53
C ALA A 190 3.59 5.80 -19.40
N GLY A 191 3.58 5.97 -20.72
CA GLY A 191 4.16 5.01 -21.67
C GLY A 191 5.65 4.77 -21.43
N PRO A 192 6.51 5.81 -21.51
CA PRO A 192 7.94 5.67 -21.25
C PRO A 192 8.28 5.08 -19.87
N ILE A 193 7.53 5.41 -18.82
CA ILE A 193 7.73 4.86 -17.47
C ILE A 193 7.43 3.37 -17.45
N LEU A 194 6.28 2.97 -18.01
CA LEU A 194 5.87 1.56 -18.09
C LEU A 194 6.85 0.75 -18.92
N ASP A 195 7.27 1.26 -20.08
CA ASP A 195 8.28 0.59 -20.91
C ASP A 195 9.62 0.49 -20.17
N SER A 196 10.11 1.56 -19.56
CA SER A 196 11.43 1.54 -18.91
C SER A 196 11.50 0.59 -17.69
N ILE A 197 10.37 0.38 -17.01
CA ILE A 197 10.33 -0.44 -15.78
C ILE A 197 9.95 -1.89 -16.08
N TYR A 198 8.98 -2.11 -16.97
CA TYR A 198 8.38 -3.43 -17.17
C TYR A 198 8.71 -4.08 -18.51
N PHE A 199 9.20 -3.34 -19.50
CA PHE A 199 9.48 -3.91 -20.82
C PHE A 199 10.53 -5.02 -20.75
N GLY A 200 10.19 -6.19 -21.32
CA GLY A 200 11.07 -7.34 -21.38
C GLY A 200 10.39 -8.67 -20.99
N GLY A 201 10.96 -9.78 -21.47
CA GLY A 201 10.45 -11.12 -21.20
C GLY A 201 9.05 -11.33 -21.80
N LYS A 202 8.02 -11.40 -20.94
CA LYS A 202 6.61 -11.60 -21.33
C LYS A 202 5.83 -10.27 -21.45
N TRP A 203 6.43 -9.14 -21.12
CA TRP A 203 5.81 -7.83 -21.24
C TRP A 203 6.20 -7.20 -22.58
N ASP A 204 5.23 -7.01 -23.46
CA ASP A 204 5.39 -6.44 -24.79
C ASP A 204 4.84 -5.00 -24.88
N HIS A 205 5.01 -4.34 -26.02
CA HIS A 205 4.49 -2.99 -26.23
C HIS A 205 2.95 -2.91 -26.15
N ILE A 206 2.24 -4.02 -26.45
CA ILE A 206 0.78 -4.08 -26.33
C ILE A 206 0.38 -4.04 -24.86
N ALA A 207 1.09 -4.74 -23.98
CA ALA A 207 0.91 -4.67 -22.54
C ALA A 207 1.17 -3.25 -22.00
N THR A 208 2.22 -2.57 -22.47
CA THR A 208 2.48 -1.17 -22.11
C THR A 208 1.34 -0.24 -22.52
N HIS A 209 0.88 -0.34 -23.78
CA HIS A 209 -0.21 0.50 -24.26
C HIS A 209 -1.50 0.25 -23.46
N THR A 210 -1.78 -1.02 -23.12
CA THR A 210 -2.95 -1.41 -22.33
C THR A 210 -2.86 -0.91 -20.89
N ALA A 211 -1.68 -0.91 -20.28
CA ALA A 211 -1.45 -0.38 -18.94
C ALA A 211 -1.37 1.15 -18.89
N THR A 212 -1.08 1.82 -20.00
CA THR A 212 -1.03 3.30 -20.06
C THR A 212 -2.40 3.92 -19.78
N GLN A 213 -3.46 3.34 -20.34
CA GLN A 213 -4.83 3.85 -20.18
C GLN A 213 -5.28 3.90 -18.69
N PRO A 214 -5.27 2.78 -17.93
CA PRO A 214 -5.66 2.83 -16.52
C PRO A 214 -4.75 3.74 -15.70
N LEU A 215 -3.45 3.80 -15.99
CA LEU A 215 -2.54 4.72 -15.29
C LEU A 215 -2.97 6.18 -15.47
N VAL A 216 -3.23 6.61 -16.70
CA VAL A 216 -3.68 7.99 -17.00
C VAL A 216 -5.03 8.29 -16.34
N PHE A 217 -5.99 7.36 -16.42
CA PHE A 217 -7.31 7.53 -15.78
C PHE A 217 -7.22 7.64 -14.26
N ILE A 218 -6.35 6.85 -13.61
CA ILE A 218 -6.14 6.94 -12.16
C ILE A 218 -5.58 8.34 -11.81
N GLN A 219 -4.61 8.85 -12.58
CA GLN A 219 -4.07 10.20 -12.34
C GLN A 219 -5.13 11.30 -12.55
N LEU A 220 -6.00 11.16 -13.54
CA LEU A 220 -7.13 12.07 -13.75
C LEU A 220 -8.11 12.05 -12.57
N ARG A 221 -8.42 10.88 -12.01
CA ARG A 221 -9.23 10.74 -10.78
C ARG A 221 -8.59 11.40 -9.56
N PHE A 222 -7.27 11.59 -9.55
CA PHE A 222 -6.60 12.33 -8.49
C PHE A 222 -6.74 13.86 -8.63
N LEU A 223 -7.01 14.35 -9.84
CA LEU A 223 -7.10 15.78 -10.15
C LEU A 223 -8.53 16.33 -10.08
N PHE A 224 -9.55 15.46 -10.22
CA PHE A 224 -10.98 15.80 -10.27
C PHE A 224 -11.79 14.92 -9.32
#